data_AF-A0A0K0D8G9-F1
#
_entry.id   AF-A0A0K0D8G9-F1
#
_cell.length_a   1.000
_cell.length_b   1.000
_cell.length_c   1.000
_cell.angle_alpha   90.00
_cell.angle_beta   90.00
_cell.angle_gamma   90.00
#
_symmetry.space_group_name_H-M   'P 1'
#
loop_
_entity.id
_entity.type
_entity.pdbx_description
1 polymer ?
#
loop_
_entity_poly.entity_id
_entity_poly.type
_entity_poly.pdbx_seq_one_letter_code
_entity_poly.pdbx_strand_id
1 'polypeptide(L)'
;LSRDVGRLYPSLSVEDQAKILAYELNKKMPRDRLFYRIRAARILSSALKKSDIEREVEESLMKYGGVTTTDGRRKPRVEFSARVYSIEPTDKKVTLTASLSSLVKRLRVVRHGPCSNQITLNYCTQSGVAKKHLHFLPKSETIIMAAEEKTRDVFVELVDGADWRPNHVFYVNLKIQVY
;
A
#
# COMPACT_ATOMS: atom_id res chain seq x y z
N LEU A 1 -6.68 -19.11 -0.45
CA LEU A 1 -6.31 -19.10 -1.89
C LEU A 1 -7.54 -18.99 -2.79
N SER A 2 -8.36 -20.02 -2.98
CA SER A 2 -9.57 -19.93 -3.84
C SER A 2 -10.56 -18.81 -3.42
N ARG A 3 -10.90 -18.72 -2.13
CA ARG A 3 -11.74 -17.62 -1.60
C ARG A 3 -11.09 -16.24 -1.71
N ASP A 4 -9.78 -16.16 -1.85
CA ASP A 4 -9.06 -14.88 -1.93
C ASP A 4 -9.09 -14.33 -3.36
N VAL A 5 -8.94 -15.20 -4.38
CA VAL A 5 -9.03 -14.81 -5.79
C VAL A 5 -10.41 -14.25 -6.13
N GLY A 6 -11.49 -14.93 -5.73
CA GLY A 6 -12.86 -14.44 -5.99
C GLY A 6 -13.18 -13.11 -5.28
N ARG A 7 -12.56 -12.83 -4.13
CA ARG A 7 -12.70 -11.53 -3.44
C ARG A 7 -11.91 -10.42 -4.09
N LEU A 8 -10.73 -10.73 -4.62
CA LEU A 8 -9.87 -9.77 -5.30
C LEU A 8 -10.40 -9.42 -6.69
N TYR A 9 -11.02 -10.39 -7.36
CA TYR A 9 -11.43 -10.31 -8.76
C TYR A 9 -12.92 -10.69 -8.95
N PRO A 10 -13.87 -10.01 -8.27
CA PRO A 10 -15.28 -10.40 -8.31
C PRO A 10 -15.93 -10.20 -9.69
N SER A 11 -15.35 -9.35 -10.54
CA SER A 11 -15.88 -9.05 -11.88
C SER A 11 -15.46 -10.04 -12.96
N LEU A 12 -14.54 -10.96 -12.66
CA LEU A 12 -14.04 -11.95 -13.61
C LEU A 12 -14.94 -13.19 -13.64
N SER A 13 -15.00 -13.85 -14.79
CA SER A 13 -15.67 -15.16 -14.94
C SER A 13 -15.11 -16.16 -13.94
N VAL A 14 -15.95 -17.11 -13.51
CA VAL A 14 -15.51 -18.23 -12.66
C VAL A 14 -14.36 -19.01 -13.34
N GLU A 15 -14.39 -19.12 -14.66
CA GLU A 15 -13.33 -19.76 -15.44
C GLU A 15 -12.01 -18.99 -15.37
N ASP A 16 -12.04 -17.66 -15.55
CA ASP A 16 -10.84 -16.84 -15.48
C ASP A 16 -10.26 -16.78 -14.06
N GLN A 17 -11.14 -16.74 -13.04
CA GLN A 17 -10.73 -16.87 -11.65
C GLN A 17 -10.03 -18.22 -11.38
N ALA A 18 -10.53 -19.31 -11.99
CA ALA A 18 -9.89 -20.61 -11.90
C ALA A 18 -8.52 -20.66 -12.61
N LYS A 19 -8.39 -20.03 -13.78
CA LYS A 19 -7.10 -19.88 -14.48
C LYS A 19 -6.07 -19.12 -13.62
N ILE A 20 -6.47 -18.00 -13.01
CA ILE A 20 -5.62 -17.22 -12.10
C ILE A 20 -5.19 -18.05 -10.89
N LEU A 21 -6.13 -18.78 -10.27
CA LEU A 21 -5.83 -19.65 -9.14
C LEU A 21 -4.84 -20.75 -9.52
N ALA A 22 -5.05 -21.42 -10.65
CA ALA A 22 -4.15 -22.45 -11.16
C ALA A 22 -2.73 -21.89 -11.41
N TYR A 23 -2.63 -20.69 -11.99
CA TYR A 23 -1.37 -20.00 -12.20
C TYR A 23 -0.63 -19.69 -10.88
N GLU A 24 -1.33 -19.20 -9.86
CA GLU A 24 -0.75 -18.95 -8.54
C GLU A 24 -0.28 -20.24 -7.84
N LEU A 25 -1.08 -21.31 -7.92
CA LEU A 25 -0.72 -22.61 -7.37
C LEU A 25 0.53 -23.17 -8.05
N ASN A 26 0.60 -23.09 -9.38
CA ASN A 26 1.76 -23.54 -10.14
C ASN A 26 3.03 -22.74 -9.77
N LYS A 27 2.91 -21.44 -9.48
CA LYS A 27 4.03 -20.61 -9.00
C LYS A 27 4.51 -21.00 -7.59
N LYS A 28 3.59 -21.34 -6.69
CA LYS A 28 3.89 -21.72 -5.30
C LYS A 28 4.29 -23.19 -5.15
N MET A 29 4.08 -24.01 -6.18
CA MET A 29 4.42 -25.43 -6.16
C MET A 29 5.92 -25.62 -5.98
N PRO A 30 6.37 -26.48 -5.04
CA PRO A 30 7.78 -26.79 -4.89
C PRO A 30 8.33 -27.41 -6.18
N ARG A 31 9.59 -27.12 -6.48
CA ARG A 31 10.26 -27.55 -7.72
C ARG A 31 11.49 -28.38 -7.39
N ASP A 32 11.66 -29.49 -8.11
CA ASP A 32 12.82 -30.35 -7.94
C ASP A 32 14.06 -29.84 -8.67
N ARG A 33 15.24 -30.36 -8.31
CA ARG A 33 16.52 -29.98 -8.92
C ARG A 33 16.53 -30.14 -10.45
N LEU A 34 15.88 -31.19 -10.96
CA LEU A 34 15.77 -31.44 -12.40
C LEU A 34 15.01 -30.32 -13.12
N PHE A 35 13.94 -29.80 -12.52
CA PHE A 35 13.17 -28.69 -13.08
C PHE A 35 14.06 -27.46 -13.32
N TYR A 36 14.90 -27.09 -12.36
CA TYR A 36 15.81 -25.95 -12.51
C TYR A 36 16.88 -26.18 -13.57
N ARG A 37 17.41 -27.40 -13.69
CA ARG A 37 18.37 -27.75 -14.74
C ARG A 37 17.77 -27.60 -16.14
N ILE A 38 16.58 -28.17 -16.35
CA ILE A 38 15.85 -28.04 -17.62
C ILE A 38 15.54 -26.57 -17.91
N ARG A 39 15.10 -25.82 -16.89
CA ARG A 39 14.80 -24.40 -17.03
C ARG A 39 16.04 -23.58 -17.42
N ALA A 40 17.19 -23.82 -16.80
CA ALA A 40 18.44 -23.13 -17.13
C ALA A 40 18.86 -23.41 -18.59
N ALA A 41 18.81 -24.67 -19.02
CA ALA A 41 19.11 -25.04 -20.41
C ALA A 41 18.18 -24.34 -21.41
N ARG A 42 16.87 -24.26 -21.11
CA ARG A 42 15.89 -23.54 -21.95
C ARG A 42 16.12 -22.02 -21.98
N ILE A 43 16.63 -21.43 -20.90
CA ILE A 43 17.00 -20.01 -20.87
C ILE A 43 18.20 -19.77 -21.77
N LEU A 44 19.25 -20.60 -21.66
CA LEU A 44 20.47 -20.48 -22.47
C LEU A 44 20.22 -20.69 -23.97
N SER A 45 19.28 -21.57 -24.33
CA SER A 45 18.91 -21.83 -25.73
C SER A 45 17.82 -20.91 -26.26
N SER A 46 17.38 -19.91 -25.50
CA SER A 46 16.23 -19.04 -25.85
C SER A 46 14.94 -19.82 -26.16
N ALA A 47 14.82 -21.06 -25.70
CA ALA A 47 13.67 -21.93 -25.89
C ALA A 47 12.61 -21.76 -24.79
N LEU A 48 12.85 -20.92 -23.78
CA LEU A 48 11.89 -20.65 -22.73
C LEU A 48 10.74 -19.76 -23.26
N LYS A 49 9.60 -20.38 -23.55
CA LYS A 49 8.36 -19.69 -23.93
C LYS A 49 7.32 -19.84 -22.82
N LYS A 50 6.62 -18.75 -22.51
CA LYS A 50 5.40 -18.78 -21.69
C LYS A 50 4.31 -19.50 -22.47
N SER A 51 3.46 -20.26 -21.78
CA SER A 51 2.28 -20.83 -22.42
C SER A 51 1.26 -19.73 -22.72
N ASP A 52 0.33 -20.00 -23.65
CA ASP A 52 -0.72 -19.03 -24.00
C ASP A 52 -1.61 -18.72 -22.78
N ILE A 53 -1.87 -19.73 -21.93
CA ILE A 53 -2.60 -19.56 -20.66
C ILE A 53 -1.84 -18.64 -19.70
N GLU A 54 -0.52 -18.78 -19.58
CA GLU A 54 0.29 -17.91 -18.71
C GLU A 54 0.26 -16.46 -19.20
N ARG A 55 0.26 -16.23 -20.52
CA ARG A 55 0.15 -14.90 -21.13
C ARG A 55 -1.24 -14.30 -20.89
N GLU A 56 -2.30 -15.05 -21.17
CA GLU A 56 -3.70 -14.63 -20.98
C GLU A 56 -3.96 -14.24 -19.51
N VAL A 57 -3.46 -15.04 -18.56
CA VAL A 57 -3.57 -14.75 -17.13
C VAL A 57 -2.76 -13.51 -16.75
N GLU A 58 -1.54 -13.34 -17.27
CA GLU A 58 -0.74 -12.14 -17.00
C GLU A 58 -1.38 -10.87 -17.57
N GLU A 59 -1.94 -10.92 -18.78
CA GLU A 59 -2.71 -9.82 -19.38
C GLU A 59 -3.95 -9.48 -18.55
N SER A 60 -4.68 -10.51 -18.09
CA SER A 60 -5.82 -10.35 -17.19
C SER A 60 -5.40 -9.71 -15.86
N LEU A 61 -4.32 -10.19 -15.25
CA LEU A 61 -3.80 -9.61 -14.01
C LEU A 61 -3.33 -8.16 -14.19
N MET A 62 -2.78 -7.80 -15.35
CA MET A 62 -2.41 -6.41 -15.67
C MET A 62 -3.63 -5.52 -15.87
N LYS A 63 -4.67 -6.02 -16.54
CA LYS A 63 -5.92 -5.29 -16.79
C LYS A 63 -6.73 -5.08 -15.51
N TYR A 64 -6.83 -6.10 -14.67
CA TYR A 64 -7.62 -6.10 -13.44
C TYR A 64 -6.79 -5.80 -12.18
N GLY A 65 -5.47 -5.60 -12.31
CA GLY A 65 -4.55 -5.19 -11.24
C GLY A 65 -4.87 -3.80 -10.71
N GLY A 66 -5.89 -3.71 -9.85
CA GLY A 66 -6.41 -2.47 -9.27
C GLY A 66 -7.94 -2.34 -9.33
N VAL A 67 -8.63 -3.22 -10.06
CA VAL A 67 -10.10 -3.29 -10.13
C VAL A 67 -10.57 -4.26 -9.06
N THR A 68 -11.43 -3.79 -8.14
CA THR A 68 -11.83 -4.60 -6.98
C THR A 68 -13.31 -4.45 -6.62
N THR A 69 -14.08 -3.68 -7.40
CA THR A 69 -15.54 -3.58 -7.24
C THR A 69 -16.23 -4.45 -8.29
N THR A 70 -17.38 -5.01 -7.96
CA THR A 70 -18.27 -5.79 -8.86
C THR A 70 -18.53 -5.08 -10.18
N ASP A 71 -18.57 -3.75 -10.15
CA ASP A 71 -18.91 -2.89 -11.29
C ASP A 71 -17.71 -2.58 -12.21
N GLY A 72 -16.58 -3.27 -12.04
CA GLY A 72 -15.36 -3.03 -12.82
C GLY A 72 -14.63 -1.72 -12.47
N ARG A 73 -15.11 -0.97 -11.46
CA ARG A 73 -14.44 0.25 -10.96
C ARG A 73 -13.26 -0.11 -10.07
N ARG A 74 -12.18 0.67 -10.17
CA ARG A 74 -11.06 0.61 -9.23
C ARG A 74 -11.55 1.05 -7.84
N LYS A 75 -11.30 0.28 -6.77
CA LYS A 75 -11.61 0.79 -5.42
C LYS A 75 -10.67 1.95 -5.10
N PRO A 76 -11.17 3.02 -4.45
CA PRO A 76 -10.28 4.05 -3.94
C PRO A 76 -9.34 3.40 -2.93
N ARG A 77 -8.03 3.61 -3.13
CA ARG A 77 -7.01 3.23 -2.16
C ARG A 77 -6.48 4.49 -1.52
N VAL A 78 -6.22 4.45 -0.22
CA VAL A 78 -5.67 5.57 0.52
C VAL A 78 -4.43 5.09 1.26
N GLU A 79 -3.33 5.79 1.09
CA GLU A 79 -2.04 5.47 1.71
C GLU A 79 -1.26 6.74 2.07
N PHE A 80 -0.23 6.60 2.90
CA PHE A 80 0.73 7.68 3.10
C PHE A 80 1.65 7.82 1.89
N SER A 81 2.03 9.05 1.55
CA SER A 81 2.93 9.36 0.44
C SER A 81 4.31 8.74 0.60
N ALA A 82 4.72 8.51 1.85
CA ALA A 82 5.92 7.76 2.19
C ALA A 82 5.65 6.84 3.37
N ARG A 83 6.38 5.72 3.41
CA ARG A 83 6.29 4.74 4.50
C ARG A 83 7.15 5.11 5.70
N VAL A 84 8.21 5.90 5.47
CA VAL A 84 9.20 6.27 6.47
C VAL A 84 9.46 7.77 6.38
N TYR A 85 9.46 8.42 7.55
CA TYR A 85 9.79 9.82 7.72
C TYR A 85 10.95 9.93 8.70
N SER A 86 12.01 10.64 8.31
CA SER A 86 13.09 10.99 9.23
C SER A 86 12.70 12.24 10.03
N ILE A 87 13.02 12.25 11.32
CA ILE A 87 12.79 13.37 12.23
C ILE A 87 14.15 13.87 12.67
N GLU A 88 14.39 15.17 12.55
CA GLU A 88 15.58 15.81 13.10
C GLU A 88 15.28 16.32 14.52
N PRO A 89 16.23 16.28 15.47
CA PRO A 89 15.99 16.74 16.84
C PRO A 89 15.55 18.22 16.96
N THR A 90 15.83 19.02 15.93
CA THR A 90 15.40 20.42 15.81
C THR A 90 13.93 20.58 15.39
N ASP A 91 13.28 19.51 14.93
CA ASP A 91 11.92 19.54 14.42
C ASP A 91 10.92 19.63 15.58
N LYS A 92 10.35 20.82 15.79
CA LYS A 92 9.33 21.03 16.84
C LYS A 92 7.95 20.50 16.45
N LYS A 93 7.70 20.38 15.14
CA LYS A 93 6.42 19.92 14.60
C LYS A 93 6.62 19.27 13.24
N VAL A 94 5.99 18.12 13.04
CA VAL A 94 5.83 17.54 11.70
C VAL A 94 4.57 18.19 11.10
N THR A 95 4.74 19.41 10.59
CA THR A 95 3.69 20.16 9.86
C THR A 95 3.65 19.78 8.39
N LEU A 96 2.57 20.15 7.72
CA LEU A 96 2.45 20.03 6.27
C LEU A 96 1.92 21.34 5.71
N THR A 97 2.79 22.06 5.04
CA THR A 97 2.37 23.15 4.18
C THR A 97 3.24 23.11 2.94
N ALA A 98 2.63 23.40 1.79
CA ALA A 98 3.36 23.72 0.58
C ALA A 98 4.05 25.08 0.78
N SER A 99 5.31 25.08 1.23
CA SER A 99 6.19 26.24 1.11
C SER A 99 7.67 25.80 1.07
N LEU A 100 8.45 26.60 0.36
CA LEU A 100 9.85 26.43 -0.08
C LEU A 100 10.89 26.55 1.06
N SER A 101 10.57 26.14 2.29
CA SER A 101 11.52 26.22 3.41
C SER A 101 11.85 24.82 3.97
N SER A 102 13.15 24.58 4.06
CA SER A 102 13.85 23.29 4.20
C SER A 102 13.64 22.50 5.51
N LEU A 103 12.74 22.93 6.41
CA LEU A 103 12.73 22.45 7.81
C LEU A 103 11.43 21.74 8.24
N VAL A 104 10.63 21.24 7.29
CA VAL A 104 9.34 20.59 7.61
C VAL A 104 9.19 19.25 6.88
N LYS A 105 9.20 18.15 7.63
CA LYS A 105 9.04 16.77 7.11
C LYS A 105 7.55 16.43 6.91
N ARG A 106 7.20 15.71 5.83
CA ARG A 106 5.82 15.74 5.30
C ARG A 106 4.98 14.42 5.27
N LEU A 107 4.17 14.14 6.30
CA LEU A 107 3.13 13.09 6.36
C LEU A 107 1.88 13.30 5.45
N ARG A 108 2.01 13.21 4.13
CA ARG A 108 0.85 13.36 3.23
C ARG A 108 0.05 12.06 3.09
N VAL A 109 -1.28 12.15 3.11
CA VAL A 109 -2.19 11.06 2.73
C VAL A 109 -2.57 11.25 1.25
N VAL A 110 -2.43 10.18 0.46
CA VAL A 110 -2.70 10.16 -0.98
C VAL A 110 -3.81 9.16 -1.26
N ARG A 111 -4.79 9.60 -2.04
CA ARG A 111 -5.89 8.79 -2.55
C ARG A 111 -5.63 8.45 -4.02
N HIS A 112 -5.63 7.15 -4.31
CA HIS A 112 -5.48 6.60 -5.64
C HIS A 112 -6.81 6.03 -6.15
N GLY A 113 -7.02 6.11 -7.46
CA GLY A 113 -8.23 5.60 -8.11
C GLY A 113 -9.38 6.62 -8.14
N PRO A 114 -10.64 6.17 -8.25
CA PRO A 114 -11.80 7.03 -8.41
C PRO A 114 -12.02 7.89 -7.17
N CYS A 115 -12.06 9.20 -7.39
CA CYS A 115 -12.25 10.20 -6.34
C CYS A 115 -13.67 10.77 -6.29
N SER A 116 -14.64 10.17 -7.00
CA SER A 116 -16.01 10.71 -7.13
C SER A 116 -16.76 10.88 -5.81
N ASN A 117 -16.42 10.08 -4.81
CA ASN A 117 -17.14 10.04 -3.53
C ASN A 117 -16.27 10.63 -2.42
N GLN A 118 -16.90 11.26 -1.43
CA GLN A 118 -16.25 11.63 -0.18
C GLN A 118 -15.82 10.38 0.60
N ILE A 119 -14.67 10.42 1.28
CA ILE A 119 -14.18 9.32 2.14
C ILE A 119 -13.85 9.88 3.52
N THR A 120 -14.24 9.13 4.55
CA THR A 120 -13.88 9.42 5.94
C THR A 120 -12.81 8.44 6.42
N LEU A 121 -11.75 8.98 6.99
CA LEU A 121 -10.56 8.25 7.43
C LEU A 121 -10.27 8.65 8.88
N ASN A 122 -9.73 7.74 9.68
CA ASN A 122 -9.16 8.07 10.97
C ASN A 122 -7.67 7.75 10.93
N TYR A 123 -6.84 8.64 11.45
CA TYR A 123 -5.44 8.33 11.70
C TYR A 123 -5.13 8.45 13.18
N CYS A 124 -4.29 7.54 13.67
CA CYS A 124 -3.84 7.55 15.04
C CYS A 124 -2.34 7.27 15.16
N THR A 125 -1.70 7.94 16.12
CA THR A 125 -0.31 7.67 16.49
C THR A 125 -0.23 6.47 17.42
N GLN A 126 0.77 5.60 17.21
CA GLN A 126 1.06 4.46 18.06
C GLN A 126 2.52 4.49 18.50
N SER A 127 2.77 4.27 19.79
CA SER A 127 4.13 4.20 20.31
C SER A 127 4.87 2.98 19.79
N GLY A 128 6.12 3.17 19.38
CA GLY A 128 7.09 2.09 19.21
C GLY A 128 8.10 2.13 20.36
N VAL A 129 9.38 2.31 20.03
CA VAL A 129 10.43 2.60 21.00
C VAL A 129 10.24 4.02 21.55
N ALA A 130 9.88 4.98 20.69
CA ALA A 130 9.50 6.33 21.11
C ALA A 130 8.16 6.28 21.87
N LYS A 131 8.13 6.90 23.05
CA LYS A 131 6.98 6.93 23.96
C LYS A 131 6.12 8.18 23.78
N LYS A 132 4.79 7.99 23.85
CA LYS A 132 3.80 9.07 23.90
C LYS A 132 4.06 10.02 25.08
N HIS A 133 3.81 11.31 24.89
CA HIS A 133 4.07 12.42 25.82
C HIS A 133 5.52 12.65 26.23
N LEU A 134 6.45 11.76 25.85
CA LEU A 134 7.89 11.95 26.06
C LEU A 134 8.59 12.41 24.76
N HIS A 135 8.21 11.81 23.63
CA HIS A 135 8.81 12.11 22.32
C HIS A 135 7.82 12.77 21.37
N PHE A 136 6.55 12.36 21.43
CA PHE A 136 5.49 12.89 20.57
C PHE A 136 4.18 12.99 21.35
N LEU A 137 3.33 13.92 20.95
CA LEU A 137 1.98 14.06 21.50
C LEU A 137 1.04 13.07 20.79
N PRO A 138 0.33 12.21 21.54
CA PRO A 138 -0.56 11.25 20.94
C PRO A 138 -1.72 11.97 20.25
N LYS A 139 -2.04 11.53 19.03
CA LYS A 139 -3.09 12.12 18.22
C LYS A 139 -3.99 11.04 17.63
N SER A 140 -5.30 11.26 17.67
CA SER A 140 -6.30 10.49 16.95
C SER A 140 -7.32 11.46 16.38
N GLU A 141 -7.45 11.50 15.07
CA GLU A 141 -8.30 12.50 14.40
C GLU A 141 -8.95 11.90 13.16
N THR A 142 -10.20 12.29 12.95
CA THR A 142 -10.97 11.92 11.76
C THR A 142 -10.74 12.97 10.67
N ILE A 143 -10.36 12.51 9.50
CA ILE A 143 -10.14 13.29 8.30
C ILE A 143 -11.25 12.97 7.32
N ILE A 144 -11.79 14.02 6.72
CA ILE A 144 -12.75 13.92 5.65
C ILE A 144 -12.05 14.40 4.38
N MET A 145 -11.91 13.51 3.39
CA MET A 145 -11.46 13.87 2.06
C MET A 145 -12.67 14.07 1.17
N ALA A 146 -12.83 15.28 0.63
CA ALA A 146 -13.94 15.65 -0.24
C ALA A 146 -13.94 14.82 -1.54
N ALA A 147 -15.05 14.89 -2.28
CA ALA A 147 -15.05 14.41 -3.66
C ALA A 147 -13.95 15.13 -4.46
N GLU A 148 -13.27 14.39 -5.32
CA GLU A 148 -12.15 14.82 -6.17
C GLU A 148 -10.85 15.22 -5.43
N GLU A 149 -10.86 15.26 -4.10
CA GLU A 149 -9.65 15.49 -3.29
C GLU A 149 -8.73 14.27 -3.34
N LYS A 150 -7.53 14.45 -3.93
CA LYS A 150 -6.53 13.38 -4.10
C LYS A 150 -5.49 13.33 -3.00
N THR A 151 -5.25 14.44 -2.32
CA THR A 151 -4.19 14.56 -1.31
C THR A 151 -4.71 15.34 -0.12
N ARG A 152 -4.44 14.82 1.08
CA ARG A 152 -4.74 15.51 2.32
C ARG A 152 -3.53 15.46 3.24
N ASP A 153 -3.33 16.56 3.93
CA ASP A 153 -2.20 16.76 4.81
C ASP A 153 -2.63 16.52 6.28
N VAL A 154 -1.88 15.69 7.02
CA VAL A 154 -2.04 15.40 8.46
C VAL A 154 -0.82 15.82 9.30
N PHE A 155 -1.01 16.17 10.57
CA PHE A 155 0.09 16.64 11.43
C PHE A 155 0.20 15.83 12.72
N VAL A 156 1.44 15.64 13.17
CA VAL A 156 1.78 15.07 14.48
C VAL A 156 2.74 16.02 15.18
N GLU A 157 2.46 16.31 16.44
CA GLU A 157 3.26 17.21 17.25
C GLU A 157 4.33 16.43 18.03
N LEU A 158 5.54 16.99 18.05
CA LEU A 158 6.68 16.43 18.77
C LEU A 158 6.86 17.20 20.08
N VAL A 159 7.44 16.53 21.06
CA VAL A 159 7.77 17.18 22.35
C VAL A 159 9.08 17.95 22.17
N ASP A 160 9.06 19.25 22.49
CA ASP A 160 10.25 20.11 22.40
C ASP A 160 11.32 19.65 23.40
N GLY A 161 12.59 19.60 22.97
CA GLY A 161 13.70 19.14 23.81
C GLY A 161 13.70 17.64 24.14
N ALA A 162 12.94 16.81 23.42
CA ALA A 162 12.96 15.36 23.62
C ALA A 162 14.32 14.74 23.27
N ASP A 163 14.81 13.81 24.12
CA ASP A 163 16.03 13.04 23.87
C ASP A 163 15.79 11.95 22.81
N TRP A 164 16.04 12.27 21.54
CA TRP A 164 15.91 11.34 20.42
C TRP A 164 17.16 10.50 20.24
N ARG A 165 16.99 9.17 20.19
CA ARG A 165 18.06 8.21 19.86
C ARG A 165 17.83 7.58 18.49
N PRO A 166 18.88 7.07 17.81
CA PRO A 166 18.76 6.52 16.44
C PRO A 166 17.75 5.38 16.25
N ASN A 167 17.33 4.71 17.33
CA ASN A 167 16.36 3.63 17.35
C ASN A 167 14.97 4.04 17.87
N HIS A 168 14.76 5.33 18.18
CA HIS A 168 13.46 5.85 18.59
C HIS A 168 12.55 5.99 17.38
N VAL A 169 11.54 5.12 17.33
CA VAL A 169 10.53 5.11 16.27
C VAL A 169 9.13 5.09 16.88
N PHE A 170 8.19 5.77 16.22
CA PHE A 170 6.76 5.66 16.45
C PHE A 170 6.04 5.49 15.12
N TYR A 171 4.78 5.08 15.17
CA TYR A 171 3.98 4.74 14.01
C TYR A 171 2.77 5.66 13.89
N VAL A 172 2.33 5.88 12.65
CA VAL A 172 1.05 6.54 12.35
C VAL A 172 0.24 5.55 11.52
N ASN A 173 -0.92 5.16 12.04
CA ASN A 173 -1.79 4.18 11.40
C ASN A 173 -2.97 4.90 10.75
N LEU A 174 -3.31 4.50 9.53
CA LEU A 174 -4.48 4.95 8.82
C LEU A 174 -5.57 3.87 8.88
N LYS A 175 -6.81 4.27 9.19
CA LYS A 175 -7.98 3.40 9.25
C LYS A 175 -9.10 4.01 8.41
N ILE A 176 -9.63 3.26 7.45
CA ILE A 176 -10.79 3.69 6.66
C ILE A 176 -12.05 3.40 7.49
N GLN A 177 -12.90 4.41 7.68
CA GLN A 177 -14.24 4.20 8.20
C GLN A 177 -15.14 3.84 7.02
N VAL A 178 -15.53 2.58 6.94
CA VAL A 178 -16.57 2.13 6.00
C VAL A 178 -17.90 2.25 6.75
N TYR A 179 -18.80 3.08 6.23
CA TYR A 179 -20.21 3.12 6.62
C TYR A 179 -21.01 2.21 5.70
#